data_AF-A0A2W2ES58-F1
#
_entry.id   AF-A0A2W2ES58-F1
#
_cell.length_a   1.000
_cell.length_b   1.000
_cell.length_c   1.000
_cell.angle_alpha   90.00
_cell.angle_beta   90.00
_cell.angle_gamma   90.00
#
_symmetry.space_group_name_H-M   'P 1'
#
loop_
_entity.id
_entity.type
_entity.pdbx_description
1 polymer ?
#
loop_
_entity_poly.entity_id
_entity_poly.type
_entity_poly.pdbx_seq_one_letter_code
_entity_poly.pdbx_strand_id
1 'polypeptide(L)'
;MAGAALATGLAAAPSSAATAATDTTPIVKPLINQRPCNSNELPRQIWLYPPPSSIWPTRCYGGTVGTMSLGTFPVQWLSSGDYTGTIECVNGLVWHFNPGEDRLLNTSCVRLTIRHGS
;
A
#
# COMPACT_ATOMS: atom_id res chain seq x y z
N MET A 1 68.23 -43.41 25.93
CA MET A 1 66.91 -44.07 26.06
C MET A 1 65.93 -43.04 26.62
N ALA A 2 64.69 -43.06 26.12
CA ALA A 2 63.58 -42.11 26.36
C ALA A 2 63.80 -40.70 25.77
N GLY A 3 62.84 -40.06 25.11
CA GLY A 3 61.44 -40.36 24.84
C GLY A 3 60.87 -39.28 23.90
N ALA A 4 59.78 -39.62 23.23
CA ALA A 4 59.16 -38.91 22.11
C ALA A 4 58.61 -37.50 22.41
N ALA A 5 58.45 -36.68 21.37
CA ALA A 5 57.38 -35.69 21.30
C ALA A 5 56.96 -35.42 19.84
N LEU A 6 55.67 -35.61 19.57
CA LEU A 6 54.94 -35.34 18.33
C LEU A 6 54.62 -33.85 18.18
N ALA A 7 54.70 -33.31 16.97
CA ALA A 7 54.09 -32.05 16.52
C ALA A 7 54.30 -31.98 14.99
N THR A 8 53.41 -31.54 14.10
CA THR A 8 52.16 -30.76 14.21
C THR A 8 51.51 -30.84 12.81
N GLY A 9 50.20 -31.08 12.73
CA GLY A 9 49.44 -30.99 11.48
C GLY A 9 49.21 -29.53 11.08
N LEU A 10 49.38 -29.20 9.80
CA LEU A 10 48.96 -27.92 9.23
C LEU A 10 47.62 -28.08 8.52
N ALA A 11 46.67 -27.25 8.96
CA ALA A 11 45.28 -27.23 8.59
C ALA A 11 45.05 -26.72 7.15
N ALA A 12 44.07 -27.32 6.47
CA ALA A 12 43.48 -26.82 5.24
C ALA A 12 42.63 -25.57 5.52
N ALA A 13 42.87 -24.50 4.76
CA ALA A 13 42.10 -23.27 4.82
C ALA A 13 40.73 -23.43 4.14
N PRO A 14 39.59 -23.09 4.77
CA PRO A 14 38.32 -23.00 4.08
C PRO A 14 38.20 -21.67 3.35
N SER A 15 38.05 -21.73 2.02
CA SER A 15 37.67 -20.60 1.18
C SER A 15 36.31 -20.04 1.63
N SER A 16 36.30 -18.81 2.12
CA SER A 16 35.07 -18.07 2.41
C SER A 16 34.38 -17.70 1.09
N ALA A 17 33.42 -18.51 0.65
CA ALA A 17 32.48 -18.12 -0.37
C ALA A 17 31.57 -17.04 0.21
N ALA A 18 31.79 -15.79 -0.19
CA ALA A 18 30.89 -14.69 0.11
C ALA A 18 29.57 -14.93 -0.62
N THR A 19 28.57 -15.43 0.11
CA THR A 19 27.18 -15.45 -0.34
C THR A 19 26.73 -14.01 -0.50
N ALA A 20 26.63 -13.54 -1.74
CA ALA A 20 25.92 -12.32 -2.07
C ALA A 20 24.47 -12.50 -1.59
N ALA A 21 24.15 -11.86 -0.46
CA ALA A 21 22.78 -11.74 0.00
C ALA A 21 22.05 -10.90 -1.04
N THR A 22 21.29 -11.56 -1.90
CA THR A 22 20.30 -10.91 -2.74
C THR A 22 19.29 -10.29 -1.80
N ASP A 23 19.47 -8.99 -1.53
CA ASP A 23 18.54 -8.16 -0.78
C ASP A 23 17.21 -8.14 -1.54
N THR A 24 16.39 -9.15 -1.25
CA THR A 24 15.05 -9.27 -1.76
C THR A 24 14.21 -8.39 -0.87
N THR A 25 14.32 -7.08 -1.04
CA THR A 25 13.36 -6.15 -0.43
C THR A 25 11.98 -6.65 -0.82
N PRO A 26 11.13 -7.09 0.15
CA PRO A 26 9.77 -7.45 -0.19
C PRO A 26 9.16 -6.20 -0.79
N ILE A 27 8.69 -6.29 -2.03
CA ILE A 27 7.85 -5.27 -2.64
C ILE A 27 6.62 -5.20 -1.72
N VAL A 28 6.62 -4.24 -0.78
CA VAL A 28 5.51 -4.00 0.13
C VAL A 28 4.34 -3.62 -0.76
N LYS A 29 3.49 -4.61 -1.07
CA LYS A 29 2.29 -4.37 -1.86
C LYS A 29 1.48 -3.31 -1.11
N PRO A 30 1.05 -2.24 -1.79
CA PRO A 30 0.16 -1.27 -1.16
C PRO A 30 -1.06 -2.00 -0.59
N LEU A 31 -1.32 -1.81 0.70
CA LEU A 31 -2.34 -2.56 1.47
C LEU A 31 -3.76 -2.01 1.29
N ILE A 32 -3.96 -1.10 0.34
CA ILE A 32 -5.29 -0.58 0.03
C ILE A 32 -6.05 -1.67 -0.70
N ASN A 33 -7.19 -2.08 -0.12
CA ASN A 33 -8.05 -3.08 -0.69
C ASN A 33 -9.48 -2.56 -0.77
N GLN A 34 -10.18 -2.92 -1.84
CA GLN A 34 -11.63 -2.73 -1.90
C GLN A 34 -12.29 -3.71 -0.92
N ARG A 35 -13.25 -3.21 -0.14
CA ARG A 35 -13.98 -3.99 0.86
C ARG A 35 -15.49 -3.74 0.73
N PRO A 36 -16.33 -4.62 1.30
CA PRO A 36 -17.76 -4.33 1.45
C PRO A 36 -17.96 -3.03 2.23
N CYS A 37 -18.86 -2.17 1.75
CA CYS A 37 -19.19 -0.93 2.42
C CYS A 37 -19.86 -1.20 3.77
N ASN A 38 -19.21 -0.78 4.86
CA ASN A 38 -19.71 -0.96 6.23
C ASN A 38 -19.46 0.31 7.04
N SER A 39 -20.54 1.01 7.40
CA SER A 39 -20.47 2.24 8.20
C SER A 39 -20.00 2.01 9.63
N ASN A 40 -20.04 0.76 10.10
CA ASN A 40 -19.64 0.38 11.46
C ASN A 40 -18.21 -0.18 11.51
N GLU A 41 -17.52 -0.33 10.37
CA GLU A 41 -16.12 -0.76 10.35
C GLU A 41 -15.22 0.38 10.83
N LEU A 42 -14.28 0.05 11.73
CA LEU A 42 -13.21 0.94 12.18
C LEU A 42 -11.86 0.39 11.71
N PRO A 43 -10.95 1.23 11.16
CA PRO A 43 -11.16 2.63 10.78
C PRO A 43 -12.24 2.80 9.70
N ARG A 44 -12.99 3.91 9.75
CA ARG A 44 -14.05 4.24 8.79
C ARG A 44 -13.47 4.25 7.38
N GLN A 45 -14.11 3.50 6.50
CA GLN A 45 -13.67 3.30 5.12
C GLN A 45 -13.75 4.60 4.30
N ILE A 46 -12.99 4.65 3.20
CA ILE A 46 -13.18 5.65 2.14
C ILE A 46 -14.32 5.18 1.25
N TRP A 47 -15.31 6.03 1.00
CA TRP A 47 -16.46 5.73 0.14
C TRP A 47 -16.39 6.59 -1.12
N LEU A 48 -16.36 5.93 -2.29
CA LEU A 48 -16.46 6.59 -3.58
C LEU A 48 -17.86 6.38 -4.13
N TYR A 49 -18.67 7.42 -4.10
CA TYR A 49 -20.03 7.41 -4.63
C TYR A 49 -20.02 7.82 -6.10
N PRO A 50 -20.49 6.96 -6.99
CA PRO A 50 -20.67 7.33 -8.39
C PRO A 50 -21.93 8.19 -8.57
N PRO A 51 -22.07 8.87 -9.72
CA PRO A 51 -23.30 9.60 -10.06
C PRO A 51 -24.54 8.69 -10.05
N PRO A 52 -25.74 9.19 -9.72
CA PRO A 52 -26.97 8.37 -9.69
C PRO A 52 -27.34 7.78 -11.04
N SER A 53 -26.86 8.36 -12.15
CA SER A 53 -27.03 7.82 -13.51
C SER A 53 -26.01 6.75 -13.89
N SER A 54 -25.05 6.44 -13.01
CA SER A 54 -23.99 5.47 -13.25
C SER A 54 -24.48 4.04 -12.98
N ILE A 55 -24.05 3.09 -13.81
CA ILE A 55 -24.26 1.65 -13.57
C ILE A 55 -23.36 1.09 -12.45
N TRP A 56 -22.36 1.86 -12.04
CA TRP A 56 -21.38 1.41 -11.07
C TRP A 56 -21.92 1.55 -9.64
N PRO A 57 -21.68 0.58 -8.75
CA PRO A 57 -22.03 0.72 -7.34
C PRO A 57 -21.00 1.59 -6.59
N THR A 58 -21.39 2.08 -5.42
CA THR A 58 -20.46 2.66 -4.45
C THR A 58 -19.33 1.68 -4.16
N ARG A 59 -18.09 2.16 -4.19
CA ARG A 59 -16.91 1.37 -3.85
C ARG A 59 -16.31 1.87 -2.56
N CYS A 60 -16.06 0.96 -1.63
CA CYS A 60 -15.45 1.27 -0.35
C CYS A 60 -14.04 0.70 -0.26
N TYR A 61 -13.13 1.49 0.29
CA TYR A 61 -11.71 1.17 0.39
C TYR A 61 -11.23 1.35 1.83
N GLY A 62 -10.31 0.47 2.22
CA GLY A 62 -9.59 0.57 3.48
C GLY A 62 -8.21 -0.07 3.36
N GLY A 63 -7.39 0.08 4.39
CA GLY A 63 -6.01 -0.43 4.39
C GLY A 63 -5.13 0.34 5.35
N THR A 64 -3.84 0.40 5.04
CA THR A 64 -2.87 1.21 5.80
C THR A 64 -2.36 2.36 4.95
N VAL A 65 -1.29 2.14 4.19
CA VAL A 65 -0.68 3.14 3.31
C VAL A 65 -0.38 2.48 1.97
N GLY A 66 -0.59 3.24 0.91
CA GLY A 66 -0.34 2.73 -0.43
C GLY A 66 -0.98 3.56 -1.51
N THR A 67 -0.91 3.03 -2.72
CA THR A 67 -1.56 3.60 -3.91
C THR A 67 -2.17 2.46 -4.70
N MET A 68 -3.39 2.66 -5.18
CA MET A 68 -4.08 1.70 -6.04
C MET A 68 -4.71 2.38 -7.26
N SER A 69 -4.83 1.63 -8.35
CA SER A 69 -5.52 2.07 -9.56
C SER A 69 -7.01 1.77 -9.47
N LEU A 70 -7.86 2.75 -9.75
CA LEU A 70 -9.32 2.62 -9.76
C LEU A 70 -9.87 2.13 -11.12
N GLY A 71 -9.06 2.20 -12.18
CA GLY A 71 -9.48 1.82 -13.54
C GLY A 71 -10.61 2.71 -14.07
N THR A 72 -10.39 4.03 -14.10
CA THR A 72 -11.35 5.08 -14.52
C THR A 72 -12.75 4.87 -13.94
N PHE A 73 -12.94 5.31 -12.70
CA PHE A 73 -14.18 5.18 -11.96
C PHE A 73 -14.87 6.55 -11.82
N PRO A 74 -16.14 6.71 -12.24
CA PRO A 74 -16.85 7.98 -12.07
C PRO A 74 -17.12 8.22 -10.58
N VAL A 75 -16.63 9.33 -10.03
CA VAL A 75 -16.83 9.74 -8.64
C VAL A 75 -17.60 11.06 -8.62
N GLN A 76 -18.82 11.01 -8.10
CA GLN A 76 -19.59 12.20 -7.78
C GLN A 76 -19.15 12.76 -6.41
N TRP A 77 -19.11 11.88 -5.40
CA TRP A 77 -18.79 12.23 -4.02
C TRP A 77 -17.75 11.28 -3.44
N LEU A 78 -16.81 11.82 -2.67
CA LEU A 78 -15.83 11.07 -1.88
C LEU A 78 -16.09 11.35 -0.40
N SER A 79 -16.19 10.30 0.42
CA SER A 79 -16.11 10.40 1.88
C SER A 79 -14.84 9.72 2.33
N SER A 80 -13.96 10.40 3.06
CA SER A 80 -12.62 9.89 3.40
C SER A 80 -12.59 8.94 4.60
N GLY A 81 -13.66 8.88 5.39
CA GLY A 81 -13.69 8.07 6.61
C GLY A 81 -12.62 8.53 7.60
N ASP A 82 -11.77 7.61 8.09
CA ASP A 82 -10.67 7.95 9.01
C ASP A 82 -9.32 8.08 8.29
N TYR A 83 -9.32 8.18 6.95
CA TYR A 83 -8.10 8.17 6.15
C TYR A 83 -7.69 9.56 5.67
N THR A 84 -6.37 9.77 5.59
CA THR A 84 -5.78 10.89 4.84
C THR A 84 -5.18 10.38 3.54
N GLY A 85 -5.18 11.21 2.50
CA GLY A 85 -4.67 10.78 1.21
C GLY A 85 -4.86 11.74 0.06
N THR A 86 -4.73 11.18 -1.14
CA THR A 86 -4.98 11.87 -2.40
C THR A 86 -5.80 10.99 -3.34
N ILE A 87 -6.72 11.61 -4.06
CA ILE A 87 -7.39 11.00 -5.21
C ILE A 87 -7.00 11.75 -6.48
N GLU A 88 -6.54 11.00 -7.47
CA GLU A 88 -6.15 11.51 -8.78
C GLU A 88 -7.24 11.17 -9.79
N CYS A 89 -7.69 12.18 -10.50
CA CYS A 89 -8.75 12.12 -11.47
C CYS A 89 -8.27 12.53 -12.86
N VAL A 90 -9.12 12.27 -13.86
CA VAL A 90 -8.82 12.56 -15.26
C VAL A 90 -8.41 14.03 -15.42
N ASN A 91 -7.62 14.32 -16.45
CA ASN A 91 -7.02 15.64 -16.70
C ASN A 91 -5.99 16.09 -15.64
N GLY A 92 -5.40 15.15 -14.88
CA GLY A 92 -4.35 15.44 -13.90
C GLY A 92 -4.85 16.16 -12.64
N LEU A 93 -6.16 16.13 -12.39
CA LEU A 93 -6.75 16.72 -11.20
C LEU A 93 -6.42 15.88 -9.98
N VAL A 94 -5.61 16.40 -9.07
CA VAL A 94 -5.25 15.72 -7.81
C VAL A 94 -5.89 16.46 -6.64
N TRP A 95 -6.64 15.73 -5.83
CA TRP A 95 -7.31 16.26 -4.66
C TRP A 95 -6.77 15.61 -3.40
N HIS A 96 -6.33 16.45 -2.46
CA HIS A 96 -5.94 16.04 -1.11
C HIS A 96 -7.17 15.99 -0.21
N PHE A 97 -7.23 14.99 0.66
CA PHE A 97 -8.28 14.87 1.68
C PHE A 97 -7.71 14.48 3.04
N ASN A 98 -8.34 14.98 4.10
CA ASN A 98 -8.06 14.61 5.49
C ASN A 98 -9.13 13.64 6.03
N PRO A 99 -8.91 13.02 7.20
CA PRO A 99 -9.94 12.21 7.85
C PRO A 99 -11.22 13.01 8.12
N GLY A 100 -12.37 12.38 7.88
CA GLY A 100 -13.70 12.94 8.12
C GLY A 100 -14.18 13.94 7.06
N GLU A 101 -13.48 14.05 5.93
CA GLU A 101 -13.82 14.95 4.85
C GLU A 101 -14.76 14.31 3.83
N ASP A 102 -15.72 15.12 3.41
CA ASP A 102 -16.63 14.83 2.32
C ASP A 102 -16.38 15.82 1.18
N ARG A 103 -16.25 15.32 -0.06
CA ARG A 103 -15.91 16.16 -1.21
C ARG A 103 -16.70 15.79 -2.46
N LEU A 104 -17.29 16.81 -3.08
CA LEU A 104 -17.87 16.73 -4.40
C LEU A 104 -16.75 16.82 -5.46
N LEU A 105 -16.61 15.77 -6.28
CA LEU A 105 -15.60 15.69 -7.33
C LEU A 105 -16.20 15.82 -8.74
N ASN A 106 -17.38 15.23 -8.98
CA ASN A 106 -18.08 15.23 -10.28
C ASN A 106 -17.17 14.92 -11.48
N THR A 107 -16.27 13.95 -11.34
CA THR A 107 -15.31 13.58 -12.39
C THR A 107 -14.92 12.10 -12.29
N SER A 108 -14.22 11.59 -13.29
CA SER A 108 -13.70 10.22 -13.28
C SER A 108 -12.34 10.16 -12.61
N CYS A 109 -12.18 9.27 -11.63
CA CYS A 109 -10.95 9.11 -10.88
C CYS A 109 -10.21 7.82 -11.25
N VAL A 110 -8.89 7.90 -11.31
CA VAL A 110 -8.03 6.84 -11.85
C VAL A 110 -7.14 6.22 -10.80
N ARG A 111 -6.86 6.92 -9.70
CA ARG A 111 -5.94 6.43 -8.67
C ARG A 111 -6.31 6.98 -7.30
N LEU A 112 -6.19 6.13 -6.29
CA LEU A 112 -6.39 6.46 -4.88
C LEU A 112 -5.11 6.16 -4.12
N THR A 113 -4.67 7.11 -3.30
CA THR A 113 -3.50 6.99 -2.43
C THR A 113 -3.93 7.29 -1.01
N ILE A 114 -3.58 6.39 -0.08
CA ILE A 114 -3.74 6.59 1.36
C ILE A 114 -2.35 6.83 1.94
N ARG A 115 -2.23 7.85 2.79
CA ARG A 115 -0.98 8.26 3.45
C ARG A 115 -1.11 8.06 4.96
N HIS A 116 0.02 8.07 5.66
CA HIS A 116 -0.01 8.13 7.12
C HIS A 116 -0.65 9.45 7.56
N GLY A 117 -1.59 9.39 8.50
CA GLY A 117 -2.08 10.56 9.22
C GLY A 117 -0.91 11.24 9.93
N SER A 118 -0.71 12.52 9.64
CA SER A 118 0.24 13.39 10.36
C SER A 118 -0.35 13.85 11.69
#